data_AF-A0A832KK96-F1
#
_entry.id   AF-A0A832KK96-F1
#
_cell.length_a   1.000
_cell.length_b   1.000
_cell.length_c   1.000
_cell.angle_alpha   90.00
_cell.angle_beta   90.00
_cell.angle_gamma   90.00
#
_symmetry.space_group_name_H-M   'P 1'
#
loop_
_entity.id
_entity.type
_entity.pdbx_description
1 polymer ?
#
loop_
_entity_poly.entity_id
_entity_poly.type
_entity_poly.pdbx_seq_one_letter_code
_entity_poly.pdbx_strand_id
1 'polypeptide(L)'
;NLRYVQGYPYGGDAIVGNLLVDYERPGFWKASLNTMFMAHGVLDFNKTWGEYTGSETIPITPTTQNPFVPGENGPIEYSWLFTLAGEVNLSRKLALSGHLALPFVWNKGNAAGSMVSDYQLSVGVHYSI
;
A
#
# COMPACT_ATOMS: atom_id res chain seq x y z
N ASN A 1 -21.42 9.36 -19.95
CA ASN A 1 -20.27 8.60 -20.50
C ASN A 1 -19.06 8.78 -19.59
N LEU A 2 -19.06 8.15 -18.42
CA LEU A 2 -17.89 8.07 -17.54
C LEU A 2 -17.21 6.73 -17.81
N ARG A 3 -16.15 6.77 -18.62
CA ARG A 3 -15.25 5.64 -18.89
C ARG A 3 -14.14 5.64 -17.85
N TYR A 4 -14.44 5.25 -16.61
CA TYR A 4 -13.42 5.07 -15.58
C TYR A 4 -13.84 3.94 -14.66
N VAL A 5 -13.50 2.72 -15.04
CA VAL A 5 -12.64 1.76 -14.31
C VAL A 5 -12.44 0.64 -15.33
N GLN A 6 -11.25 0.48 -15.92
CA GLN A 6 -10.90 -0.73 -16.66
C GLN A 6 -10.72 -1.85 -15.62
N GLY A 7 -11.83 -2.32 -15.07
CA GLY A 7 -11.82 -3.41 -14.11
C GLY A 7 -11.80 -4.73 -14.86
N TYR A 8 -10.98 -5.65 -14.36
CA TYR A 8 -10.98 -7.03 -14.79
C TYR A 8 -12.35 -7.66 -14.45
N PRO A 9 -12.99 -8.43 -15.37
CA PRO A 9 -14.36 -8.90 -15.19
C PRO A 9 -14.55 -9.86 -14.02
N TYR A 10 -13.46 -10.45 -13.51
CA TYR A 10 -13.50 -11.33 -12.33
C TYR A 10 -13.09 -10.62 -11.03
N GLY A 11 -13.08 -9.28 -11.04
CA GLY A 11 -12.80 -8.42 -9.89
C GLY A 11 -11.49 -7.67 -10.00
N GLY A 12 -11.34 -6.61 -9.21
CA GLY A 12 -10.08 -5.88 -9.13
C GLY A 12 -8.95 -6.75 -8.55
N ASP A 13 -7.72 -6.43 -8.93
CA ASP A 13 -6.51 -7.01 -8.31
C ASP A 13 -6.41 -6.49 -6.86
N ALA A 14 -6.50 -5.17 -6.68
CA ALA A 14 -6.46 -4.55 -5.36
C ALA A 14 -7.38 -3.32 -5.24
N ILE A 15 -7.79 -3.03 -4.01
CA ILE A 15 -8.31 -1.73 -3.58
C ILE A 15 -7.28 -1.10 -2.67
N VAL A 16 -6.85 0.13 -2.98
CA VAL A 16 -5.86 0.86 -2.20
C VAL A 16 -6.45 2.19 -1.74
N GLY A 17 -6.35 2.45 -0.44
CA GLY A 17 -6.60 3.75 0.16
C GLY A 17 -5.31 4.30 0.74
N ASN A 18 -5.05 5.59 0.53
CA ASN A 18 -3.90 6.27 1.11
C ASN A 18 -4.35 7.61 1.68
N LEU A 19 -3.92 7.90 2.90
CA LEU A 19 -4.09 9.19 3.56
C LEU A 19 -2.72 9.72 3.94
N LEU A 20 -2.44 10.95 3.50
CA LEU A 20 -1.22 11.68 3.79
C LEU A 20 -1.58 12.99 4.47
N VAL A 21 -0.95 13.26 5.61
CA VAL A 21 -1.07 14.50 6.36
C VAL A 21 0.33 15.03 6.61
N ASP A 22 0.62 16.18 6.01
CA ASP A 22 1.89 16.87 6.16
C ASP A 22 1.69 18.20 6.88
N TYR A 23 2.63 18.54 7.74
CA TYR A 23 2.72 19.86 8.36
C TYR A 23 4.16 20.34 8.33
N GLU A 24 4.34 21.59 7.93
CA GLU A 24 5.64 22.24 7.92
C GLU A 24 5.56 23.62 8.58
N ARG A 25 6.49 23.87 9.48
CA ARG A 25 6.89 25.21 9.89
C ARG A 25 8.22 25.55 9.23
N PRO A 26 8.23 26.41 8.20
CA PRO A 26 9.43 26.71 7.42
C PRO A 26 10.61 27.12 8.30
N GLY A 27 11.76 26.49 8.05
CA GLY A 27 13.02 26.75 8.78
C GLY A 27 13.08 26.23 10.21
N PHE A 28 12.06 25.52 10.70
CA PHE A 28 12.07 24.94 12.05
C PHE A 28 11.81 23.43 12.03
N TRP A 29 10.66 22.98 11.54
CA TRP A 29 10.34 21.55 11.53
C TRP A 29 9.33 21.18 10.45
N LYS A 30 9.39 19.91 10.04
CA LYS A 30 8.37 19.25 9.22
C LYS A 30 8.00 17.92 9.85
N ALA A 31 6.73 17.53 9.75
CA ALA A 31 6.27 16.19 10.08
C ALA A 31 5.28 15.70 9.03
N SER A 32 5.27 14.39 8.85
CA SER A 32 4.42 13.67 7.93
C SER A 32 3.85 12.45 8.63
N LEU A 33 2.53 12.27 8.52
CA LEU A 33 1.83 11.05 8.84
C LEU A 33 1.24 10.49 7.55
N ASN A 34 1.60 9.27 7.21
CA ASN A 34 1.03 8.54 6.10
C ASN A 34 0.41 7.24 6.62
N THR A 35 -0.80 6.93 6.15
CA THR A 35 -1.44 5.63 6.35
C THR A 35 -1.94 5.09 5.03
N MET A 36 -1.50 3.89 4.66
CA MET A 36 -1.97 3.16 3.50
C MET A 36 -2.71 1.90 3.93
N PHE A 37 -3.85 1.65 3.32
CA PHE A 37 -4.58 0.41 3.39
C PHE A 37 -4.68 -0.20 2.00
N MET A 38 -4.48 -1.51 1.91
CA MET A 38 -4.60 -2.26 0.67
C MET A 38 -5.35 -3.56 0.96
N ALA A 39 -6.37 -3.85 0.17
CA ALA A 39 -6.99 -5.16 0.08
C ALA A 39 -6.64 -5.75 -1.29
N HIS A 40 -5.94 -6.87 -1.33
CA HIS A 40 -5.38 -7.47 -2.53
C HIS A 40 -5.85 -8.93 -2.68
N GLY A 41 -6.28 -9.27 -3.88
CA GLY A 41 -6.79 -10.59 -4.25
C GLY A 41 -5.69 -11.59 -4.65
N VAL A 42 -6.08 -12.68 -5.30
CA VAL A 42 -5.16 -13.77 -5.71
C VAL A 42 -4.51 -13.51 -7.07
N LEU A 43 -5.08 -12.62 -7.89
CA LEU A 43 -4.43 -12.14 -9.11
C LEU A 43 -3.40 -11.09 -8.70
N ASP A 44 -2.16 -11.27 -9.14
CA ASP A 44 -1.06 -10.32 -8.89
C ASP A 44 -0.19 -10.20 -10.15
N PHE A 45 0.76 -9.25 -10.17
CA PHE A 45 1.58 -8.97 -11.36
C PHE A 45 2.44 -10.16 -11.85
N ASN A 46 2.71 -11.15 -10.99
CA ASN A 46 3.49 -12.35 -11.31
C ASN A 46 2.62 -13.51 -11.80
N LYS A 47 1.29 -13.38 -11.82
CA LYS A 47 0.38 -14.43 -12.28
C LYS A 47 0.18 -14.40 -13.79
N THR A 48 -0.29 -15.52 -14.33
CA THR A 48 -0.62 -15.62 -15.76
C THR A 48 -1.87 -14.82 -16.07
N TRP A 49 -1.75 -13.86 -16.98
CA TRP A 49 -2.85 -13.04 -17.50
C TRP A 49 -3.31 -13.58 -18.86
N GLY A 50 -4.62 -13.61 -19.09
CA GLY A 50 -5.23 -13.90 -20.40
C GLY A 50 -6.04 -12.71 -20.90
N GLU A 51 -5.98 -12.42 -22.21
CA GLU A 51 -6.85 -11.42 -22.84
C GLU A 51 -8.30 -11.94 -22.82
N TYR A 52 -9.21 -11.13 -22.27
CA TYR A 52 -10.62 -11.47 -22.17
C TYR A 52 -11.43 -10.78 -23.28
N THR A 53 -12.35 -11.52 -23.92
CA THR A 53 -13.07 -11.09 -25.13
C THR A 53 -14.59 -10.90 -24.93
N GLY A 54 -15.08 -10.81 -23.69
CA GLY A 54 -16.52 -10.66 -23.38
C GLY A 54 -16.93 -9.28 -22.85
N SER A 55 -18.24 -9.10 -22.62
CA SER A 55 -18.83 -7.90 -21.97
C SER A 55 -19.51 -8.29 -20.65
N GLU A 56 -19.01 -7.81 -19.51
CA GLU A 56 -19.53 -8.19 -18.19
C GLU A 56 -19.58 -7.04 -17.16
N THR A 57 -20.31 -7.28 -16.07
CA THR A 57 -20.44 -6.38 -14.91
C THR A 57 -19.16 -6.43 -14.10
N ILE A 58 -18.52 -5.28 -13.90
CA ILE A 58 -17.21 -5.17 -13.23
C ILE A 58 -17.38 -5.34 -11.71
N PRO A 59 -16.84 -6.40 -11.08
CA PRO A 59 -16.83 -6.54 -9.63
C PRO A 59 -15.84 -5.53 -9.03
N ILE A 60 -16.25 -4.80 -8.00
CA ILE A 60 -15.45 -3.76 -7.34
C ILE A 60 -14.61 -4.28 -6.16
N THR A 61 -14.72 -5.57 -5.83
CA THR A 61 -13.99 -6.22 -4.73
C THR A 61 -12.77 -6.98 -5.24
N PRO A 62 -11.71 -7.16 -4.41
CA PRO A 62 -10.57 -7.98 -4.78
C PRO A 62 -10.99 -9.42 -5.08
N THR A 63 -10.37 -10.03 -6.09
CA THR A 63 -10.70 -11.40 -6.51
C THR A 63 -10.10 -12.45 -5.57
N THR A 64 -10.85 -13.52 -5.28
CA THR A 64 -10.38 -14.62 -4.40
C THR A 64 -9.97 -15.87 -5.17
N GLN A 65 -9.98 -15.81 -6.52
CA GLN A 65 -9.66 -16.94 -7.38
C GLN A 65 -9.09 -16.46 -8.71
N ASN A 66 -8.10 -17.17 -9.25
CA ASN A 66 -7.65 -17.00 -10.63
C ASN A 66 -8.51 -17.86 -11.57
N PRO A 67 -9.27 -17.28 -12.52
CA PRO A 67 -10.10 -18.06 -13.45
C PRO A 67 -9.28 -18.79 -14.53
N PHE A 68 -8.01 -18.44 -14.73
CA PHE A 68 -7.13 -19.03 -15.74
C PHE A 68 -6.30 -20.21 -15.21
N VAL A 69 -6.22 -20.36 -13.88
CA VAL A 69 -5.38 -21.38 -13.23
C VAL A 69 -6.24 -22.21 -12.26
N PRO A 70 -6.60 -23.45 -12.63
CA PRO A 70 -7.35 -24.34 -11.75
C PRO A 70 -6.62 -24.59 -10.42
N GLY A 71 -7.33 -24.42 -9.29
CA GLY A 71 -6.79 -24.64 -7.95
C GLY A 71 -6.03 -23.43 -7.37
N GLU A 72 -5.99 -22.30 -8.07
CA GLU A 72 -5.46 -21.05 -7.54
C GLU A 72 -6.60 -20.21 -6.93
N ASN A 73 -6.76 -20.37 -5.63
CA ASN A 73 -7.79 -19.72 -4.83
C ASN A 73 -7.26 -19.40 -3.43
N GLY A 74 -7.80 -18.36 -2.81
CA GLY A 74 -7.33 -17.91 -1.50
C GLY A 74 -8.13 -16.73 -0.95
N PRO A 75 -8.06 -16.48 0.37
CA PRO A 75 -8.60 -15.26 0.97
C PRO A 75 -7.96 -13.98 0.43
N ILE A 76 -8.66 -12.87 0.63
CA ILE A 76 -8.12 -11.52 0.41
C ILE A 76 -7.00 -11.26 1.43
N GLU A 77 -5.87 -10.75 0.95
CA GLU A 77 -4.79 -10.21 1.76
C GLU A 77 -5.10 -8.75 2.13
N TYR A 78 -4.92 -8.40 3.40
CA TYR A 78 -5.08 -7.03 3.87
C TYR A 78 -3.76 -6.49 4.39
N SER A 79 -3.32 -5.37 3.82
CA SER A 79 -2.09 -4.68 4.21
C SER A 79 -2.41 -3.31 4.76
N TRP A 80 -1.84 -2.98 5.91
CA TRP A 80 -1.82 -1.65 6.51
C TRP A 80 -0.38 -1.19 6.64
N LEU A 81 -0.09 0.05 6.28
CA LEU A 81 1.20 0.68 6.50
C LEU A 81 0.98 2.01 7.21
N PHE A 82 1.49 2.13 8.42
CA PHE A 82 1.55 3.41 9.14
C PHE A 82 2.97 3.94 9.09
N THR A 83 3.12 5.16 8.63
CA THR A 83 4.42 5.81 8.50
C THR A 83 4.38 7.18 9.17
N LEU A 84 5.35 7.43 10.04
CA LEU A 84 5.59 8.72 10.68
C LEU A 84 6.99 9.18 10.27
N ALA A 85 7.10 10.38 9.74
CA ALA A 85 8.37 10.99 9.42
C ALA A 85 8.43 12.42 9.95
N GLY A 86 9.64 12.88 10.26
CA GLY A 86 9.84 14.26 10.67
C GLY A 86 11.28 14.70 10.54
N GLU A 87 11.45 16.01 10.51
CA GLU A 87 12.76 16.65 10.55
C GLU A 87 12.67 17.93 11.37
N VAL A 88 13.70 18.18 12.16
CA VAL A 88 13.87 19.38 12.98
C VAL A 88 15.19 20.05 12.61
N ASN A 89 15.11 21.32 12.25
CA ASN A 89 16.27 22.17 12.03
C ASN A 89 16.81 22.63 13.39
N LEU A 90 17.99 22.12 13.75
CA LEU A 90 18.71 22.53 14.97
C LEU A 90 19.42 23.87 14.78
N SER A 91 19.85 24.16 13.54
CA SER A 91 20.41 25.44 13.13
C SER A 91 20.20 25.67 11.63
N ARG A 92 20.68 26.80 11.09
CA ARG A 92 20.67 27.04 9.63
C ARG A 92 21.48 26.02 8.82
N LYS A 93 22.38 25.28 9.48
CA LYS A 93 23.29 24.33 8.85
C LYS A 93 23.09 22.89 9.29
N LEU A 94 22.27 22.62 10.30
CA LEU A 94 22.15 21.30 10.91
C LEU A 94 20.69 20.93 11.10
N ALA A 95 20.30 19.78 10.59
CA ALA A 95 18.98 19.19 10.77
C ALA A 95 19.08 17.72 11.20
N LEU A 96 18.11 17.28 12.00
CA LEU A 96 17.93 15.90 12.42
C LEU A 96 16.60 15.39 11.84
N SER A 97 16.60 14.21 11.24
CA SER A 97 15.40 13.56 10.71
C SER A 97 15.19 12.18 11.31
N GLY A 98 13.93 11.75 11.32
CA GLY A 98 13.50 10.44 11.77
C GLY A 98 12.35 9.92 10.92
N HIS A 99 12.29 8.60 10.78
CA HIS A 99 11.24 7.91 10.04
C HIS A 99 10.93 6.57 10.71
N LEU A 100 9.66 6.32 10.98
CA LEU A 100 9.12 5.08 11.54
C LEU A 100 8.07 4.53 10.57
N ALA A 101 8.20 3.27 10.17
CA ALA A 101 7.20 2.54 9.41
C ALA A 101 6.78 1.27 10.14
N LEU A 102 5.47 1.03 10.18
CA LEU A 102 4.83 -0.10 10.85
C LEU A 102 3.88 -0.80 9.84
N PRO A 103 4.39 -1.74 9.02
CA PRO A 103 3.57 -2.58 8.17
C PRO A 103 2.88 -3.70 8.97
N PHE A 104 1.63 -3.96 8.62
CA PHE A 104 0.82 -5.10 9.08
C PHE A 104 0.20 -5.78 7.87
N VAL A 105 0.31 -7.10 7.79
CA VAL A 105 -0.22 -7.90 6.67
C VAL A 105 -1.01 -9.07 7.25
N TRP A 106 -2.28 -9.19 6.87
CA TRP A 106 -3.16 -10.29 7.25
C TRP A 106 -3.52 -11.14 6.04
N ASN A 107 -3.55 -12.46 6.21
CA ASN A 107 -3.64 -13.47 5.16
C ASN A 107 -2.52 -13.35 4.12
N LYS A 108 -1.28 -13.20 4.60
CA LYS A 108 -0.10 -13.02 3.75
C LYS A 108 0.00 -14.10 2.68
N GLY A 109 0.16 -13.69 1.41
CA GLY A 109 0.19 -14.55 0.24
C GLY A 109 -1.15 -15.17 -0.12
N ASN A 110 -2.27 -14.50 0.24
CA ASN A 110 -3.62 -15.01 0.08
C ASN A 110 -3.82 -16.39 0.73
N ALA A 111 -3.12 -16.66 1.83
CA ALA A 111 -3.25 -17.88 2.62
C ALA A 111 -3.86 -17.53 3.98
N ALA A 112 -4.90 -18.27 4.38
CA ALA A 112 -5.57 -18.02 5.65
C ALA A 112 -4.57 -18.13 6.81
N GLY A 113 -4.39 -17.04 7.56
CA GLY A 113 -3.35 -16.97 8.58
C GLY A 113 -3.54 -15.82 9.54
N SER A 114 -2.67 -15.73 10.53
CA SER A 114 -2.64 -14.60 11.46
C SER A 114 -2.01 -13.36 10.81
N MET A 115 -2.25 -12.20 11.41
CA MET A 115 -1.56 -10.97 11.04
C MET A 115 -0.06 -11.09 11.33
N VAL A 116 0.76 -10.64 10.38
CA VAL A 116 2.21 -10.50 10.48
C VAL A 116 2.53 -9.01 10.49
N SER A 117 3.51 -8.59 11.28
CA SER A 117 3.92 -7.19 11.37
C SER A 117 5.43 -7.05 11.39
N ASP A 118 5.91 -5.89 10.97
CA ASP A 118 7.32 -5.50 11.06
C ASP A 118 7.42 -4.04 11.55
N TYR A 119 8.62 -3.60 11.91
CA TYR A 119 8.90 -2.20 12.29
C TYR A 119 10.22 -1.75 11.69
N GLN A 120 10.24 -0.54 11.13
CA GLN A 120 11.44 0.03 10.51
C GLN A 120 11.65 1.44 11.05
N LEU A 121 12.81 1.66 11.69
CA LEU A 121 13.22 2.95 12.23
C LEU A 121 14.49 3.42 11.53
N SER A 122 14.44 4.64 11.01
CA SER A 122 15.57 5.32 10.38
C SER A 122 15.76 6.69 11.04
N VAL A 123 17.02 7.06 11.29
CA VAL A 123 17.40 8.39 11.80
C VAL A 123 18.49 8.96 10.91
N GLY A 124 18.44 10.27 10.65
CA GLY A 124 19.35 10.95 9.74
C GLY A 124 19.82 12.28 10.30
N VAL A 125 21.06 12.65 9.98
CA VAL A 125 21.62 13.97 10.28
C VAL A 125 22.02 14.62 8.97
N HIS A 126 21.59 15.85 8.75
CA HIS A 126 21.93 16.64 7.58
C HIS A 126 22.74 17.86 7.99
N TYR A 127 23.89 18.08 7.35
CA TYR A 127 24.73 19.26 7.55
C TYR A 127 24.99 19.98 6.22
N SER A 128 24.77 21.29 6.18
CA SER A 128 24.97 22.16 5.01
C SER A 128 26.23 23.01 5.20
N ILE A 129 27.14 22.98 4.19
CA ILE A 129 28.43 23.67 4.21
C ILE A 129 28.28 25.13 3.77
#